data_AF-A0A847EW49-F1
#
_entry.id   AF-A0A847EW49-F1
#
_cell.length_a   1.000
_cell.length_b   1.000
_cell.length_c   1.000
_cell.angle_alpha   90.00
_cell.angle_beta   90.00
_cell.angle_gamma   90.00
#
_symmetry.space_group_name_H-M   'P 1'
#
loop_
_entity.id
_entity.type
_entity.pdbx_description
1 polymer ?
#
loop_
_entity_poly.entity_id
_entity_poly.type
_entity_poly.pdbx_seq_one_letter_code
_entity_poly.pdbx_strand_id
1 'polypeptide(L)'
;MPYKHTLTFGIIIGTRNYFNSALAEDVRTTLLKTLTDKGYSYVILDPAETPTGSIETREDAKKCAALFRAHKDHIDGIIVSLPNFGFEIGIINAISLAELNVPVLVQACDDENDKVTLDKRRDAFCGKLSVCNNLYQYNIPFTDTTFHTYSIHSETLKQDLDYFAGVCRVVNGLRKARIGAIGARPAGFQTCRASEKILQATGITVVPVDLSEILGAAGKID
;
A
#
# COMPACT_ATOMS: atom_id res chain seq x y z
N MET A 1 -8.81 -11.72 -13.56
CA MET A 1 -8.52 -10.33 -13.97
C MET A 1 -7.35 -10.35 -14.92
N PRO A 2 -7.36 -9.59 -16.02
CA PRO A 2 -6.18 -9.44 -16.85
C PRO A 2 -5.02 -8.90 -16.02
N TYR A 3 -3.80 -9.38 -16.31
CA TYR A 3 -2.59 -8.89 -15.67
C TYR A 3 -2.44 -7.39 -15.91
N LYS A 4 -2.43 -6.58 -14.85
CA LYS A 4 -2.28 -5.14 -14.96
C LYS A 4 -0.82 -4.80 -15.20
N HIS A 5 -0.49 -4.28 -16.38
CA HIS A 5 0.90 -3.96 -16.73
C HIS A 5 1.47 -2.83 -15.85
N THR A 6 0.76 -1.71 -15.76
CA THR A 6 1.16 -0.53 -14.97
C THR A 6 0.40 -0.46 -13.65
N LEU A 7 1.11 -0.48 -12.53
CA LEU A 7 0.50 -0.25 -11.22
C LEU A 7 0.31 1.24 -10.94
N THR A 8 -0.72 1.56 -10.17
CA THR A 8 -0.99 2.91 -9.68
C THR A 8 -0.96 2.95 -8.16
N PHE A 9 -0.23 3.88 -7.58
CA PHE A 9 -0.12 4.02 -6.13
C PHE A 9 -0.83 5.27 -5.61
N GLY A 10 -1.59 5.14 -4.52
CA GLY A 10 -2.05 6.28 -3.73
C GLY A 10 -0.88 6.79 -2.90
N ILE A 11 -0.53 8.07 -2.99
CA ILE A 11 0.62 8.63 -2.27
C ILE A 11 0.14 9.54 -1.14
N ILE A 12 0.71 9.33 0.04
CA ILE A 12 0.51 10.19 1.21
C ILE A 12 1.88 10.70 1.66
N ILE A 13 2.05 12.02 1.64
CA ILE A 13 3.22 12.68 2.25
C ILE A 13 2.81 13.12 3.65
N GLY A 14 3.44 12.51 4.66
CA GLY A 14 3.14 12.78 6.06
C GLY A 14 4.00 13.89 6.62
N THR A 15 3.40 15.03 6.92
CA THR A 15 4.08 16.12 7.61
C THR A 15 3.21 16.73 8.71
N ARG A 16 3.71 17.77 9.37
CA ARG A 16 3.02 18.48 10.44
C ARG A 16 3.50 19.93 10.50
N ASN A 17 2.60 20.85 10.81
CA ASN A 17 2.79 22.31 10.78
C ASN A 17 4.02 22.86 11.52
N TYR A 18 4.64 22.07 12.39
CA TYR A 18 5.84 22.45 13.13
C TYR A 18 7.14 22.29 12.32
N PHE A 19 7.14 21.44 11.28
CA PHE A 19 8.31 21.13 10.49
C PHE A 19 8.37 21.93 9.20
N ASN A 20 9.58 22.09 8.67
CA ASN A 20 9.81 22.80 7.42
C ASN A 20 9.14 22.08 6.23
N SER A 21 8.20 22.76 5.57
CA SER A 21 7.46 22.26 4.42
C SER A 21 8.35 21.96 3.21
N ALA A 22 9.52 22.62 3.09
CA ALA A 22 10.46 22.36 2.00
C ALA A 22 10.97 20.90 1.99
N LEU A 23 11.07 20.27 3.18
CA LEU A 23 11.48 18.87 3.30
C LEU A 23 10.38 17.94 2.76
N ALA A 24 9.11 18.30 2.91
CA ALA A 24 7.99 17.56 2.35
C ALA A 24 7.90 17.73 0.83
N GLU A 25 8.20 18.93 0.33
CA GLU A 25 8.25 19.21 -1.11
C GLU A 25 9.37 18.47 -1.84
N ASP A 26 10.57 18.40 -1.24
CA ASP A 26 11.70 17.60 -1.74
C ASP A 26 11.33 16.12 -1.84
N VAL A 27 10.75 15.57 -0.78
CA VAL A 27 10.33 14.16 -0.73
C VAL A 27 9.22 13.88 -1.73
N ARG A 28 8.21 14.74 -1.83
CA ARG A 28 7.15 14.65 -2.85
C ARG A 28 7.76 14.61 -4.24
N THR A 29 8.58 15.60 -4.59
CA THR A 29 9.17 15.73 -5.92
C THR A 29 10.00 14.51 -6.28
N THR A 30 10.85 14.07 -5.36
CA THR A 30 11.76 12.93 -5.58
C THR A 30 11.01 11.62 -5.70
N LEU A 31 10.03 11.37 -4.84
CA LEU A 31 9.21 10.15 -4.88
C LEU A 31 8.39 10.07 -6.17
N LEU A 32 7.70 11.16 -6.55
CA LEU A 32 6.87 11.18 -7.76
C LEU A 32 7.71 11.03 -9.03
N LYS A 33 8.89 11.66 -9.09
CA LYS A 33 9.84 11.47 -10.18
C LYS A 33 10.30 10.01 -10.25
N THR A 34 10.68 9.41 -9.12
CA THR A 34 11.15 8.02 -9.07
C THR A 34 10.06 7.05 -9.52
N LEU A 35 8.82 7.25 -9.10
CA LEU A 35 7.68 6.44 -9.56
C LEU A 35 7.50 6.54 -11.08
N THR A 36 7.54 7.76 -11.62
CA THR A 36 7.39 8.03 -13.06
C THR A 36 8.52 7.37 -13.86
N ASP A 37 9.78 7.54 -13.43
CA ASP A 37 10.97 6.97 -14.09
C ASP A 37 10.91 5.43 -14.10
N LYS A 38 10.29 4.82 -13.08
CA LYS A 38 10.08 3.37 -13.00
C LYS A 38 8.83 2.88 -13.75
N GLY A 39 8.06 3.78 -14.37
CA GLY A 39 6.87 3.46 -15.14
C GLY A 39 5.64 3.13 -14.27
N TYR A 40 5.61 3.61 -13.02
CA TYR A 40 4.44 3.52 -12.14
C TYR A 40 3.58 4.79 -12.24
N SER A 41 2.27 4.62 -12.19
CA SER A 41 1.33 5.73 -12.05
C SER A 41 1.08 6.05 -10.57
N TYR A 42 0.55 7.23 -10.29
CA TYR A 42 0.18 7.59 -8.92
C TYR A 42 -1.05 8.50 -8.86
N VAL A 43 -1.69 8.50 -7.69
CA VAL A 43 -2.76 9.42 -7.29
C VAL A 43 -2.33 10.08 -5.99
N ILE A 44 -2.27 11.40 -5.96
CA ILE A 44 -1.84 12.18 -4.81
C ILE A 44 -2.70 13.43 -4.70
N LEU A 45 -3.00 13.87 -3.47
CA LEU A 45 -3.71 15.12 -3.24
C LEU A 45 -2.90 16.30 -3.79
N ASP A 46 -3.57 17.18 -4.52
CA ASP A 46 -2.99 18.41 -5.05
C ASP A 46 -2.44 19.26 -3.88
N PRO A 47 -1.20 19.77 -3.97
CA PRO A 47 -0.66 20.66 -2.94
C PRO A 47 -1.55 21.87 -2.62
N ALA A 48 -2.32 22.39 -3.59
CA ALA A 48 -3.19 23.54 -3.38
C ALA A 48 -4.44 23.22 -2.53
N GLU A 49 -4.77 21.94 -2.34
CA GLU A 49 -5.93 21.52 -1.56
C GLU A 49 -5.68 21.57 -0.04
N THR A 50 -4.44 21.76 0.41
CA THR A 50 -4.11 21.91 1.84
C THR A 50 -3.12 23.06 2.05
N PRO A 51 -3.06 23.67 3.25
CA PRO A 51 -2.20 24.84 3.48
C PRO A 51 -0.70 24.60 3.24
N THR A 52 -0.25 23.36 3.42
CA THR A 52 1.17 22.95 3.34
C THR A 52 1.42 21.94 2.22
N GLY A 53 0.40 21.67 1.40
CA GLY A 53 0.42 20.62 0.38
C GLY A 53 0.59 19.19 0.91
N SER A 54 0.37 18.98 2.21
CA SER A 54 0.44 17.69 2.89
C SER A 54 -0.76 17.47 3.81
N ILE A 55 -0.91 16.27 4.36
CA ILE A 55 -2.02 15.93 5.26
C ILE A 55 -1.64 16.27 6.71
N GLU A 56 -2.26 17.29 7.29
CA GLU A 56 -1.94 17.77 8.64
C GLU A 56 -3.16 17.89 9.56
N THR A 57 -4.36 17.82 9.00
CA THR A 57 -5.63 17.87 9.73
C THR A 57 -6.53 16.70 9.35
N ARG A 58 -7.61 16.53 10.13
CA ARG A 58 -8.66 15.56 9.81
C ARG A 58 -9.42 15.92 8.53
N GLU A 59 -9.56 17.21 8.20
CA GLU A 59 -10.23 17.62 6.97
C GLU A 59 -9.36 17.34 5.74
N ASP A 60 -8.04 17.55 5.83
CA ASP A 60 -7.10 17.15 4.77
C ASP A 60 -7.17 15.64 4.51
N ALA A 61 -7.25 14.86 5.59
CA ALA A 61 -7.39 13.41 5.50
C ALA A 61 -8.68 12.99 4.79
N LYS A 62 -9.81 13.69 5.03
CA LYS A 62 -11.06 13.43 4.31
C LYS A 62 -10.97 13.76 2.83
N LYS A 63 -10.28 14.85 2.45
CA LYS A 63 -10.04 15.19 1.04
C LYS A 63 -9.22 14.11 0.35
N CYS A 64 -8.13 13.66 0.98
CA CYS A 64 -7.31 12.57 0.47
C CYS A 64 -8.13 11.26 0.34
N ALA A 65 -8.91 10.91 1.36
CA ALA A 65 -9.77 9.74 1.33
C ALA A 65 -10.81 9.80 0.19
N ALA A 66 -11.42 10.96 -0.03
CA ALA A 66 -12.38 11.18 -1.11
C ALA A 66 -11.73 11.02 -2.49
N LEU A 67 -10.54 11.59 -2.68
CA LEU A 67 -9.74 11.41 -3.89
C LEU A 67 -9.41 9.93 -4.11
N PHE A 68 -8.88 9.25 -3.11
CA PHE A 68 -8.52 7.84 -3.20
C PHE A 68 -9.75 6.97 -3.53
N ARG A 69 -10.89 7.23 -2.88
CA ARG A 69 -12.15 6.55 -3.17
C ARG A 69 -12.64 6.78 -4.61
N ALA A 70 -12.49 7.99 -5.14
CA ALA A 70 -12.83 8.30 -6.53
C ALA A 70 -11.96 7.51 -7.54
N HIS A 71 -10.74 7.14 -7.14
CA HIS A 71 -9.81 6.34 -7.95
C HIS A 71 -9.67 4.89 -7.46
N LYS A 72 -10.62 4.36 -6.67
CA LYS A 72 -10.48 3.05 -6.00
C LYS A 72 -10.17 1.87 -6.92
N ASP A 73 -10.71 1.90 -8.14
CA ASP A 73 -10.56 0.80 -9.11
C ASP A 73 -9.20 0.87 -9.83
N HIS A 74 -8.48 1.98 -9.67
CA HIS A 74 -7.17 2.20 -10.27
C HIS A 74 -6.04 2.04 -9.27
N ILE A 75 -6.23 2.36 -7.99
CA ILE A 75 -5.16 2.29 -6.98
C ILE A 75 -4.91 0.83 -6.56
N ASP A 76 -3.67 0.39 -6.68
CA ASP A 76 -3.23 -0.98 -6.36
C ASP A 76 -2.55 -1.09 -4.99
N GLY A 77 -2.07 0.02 -4.44
CA GLY A 77 -1.38 0.10 -3.15
C GLY A 77 -1.26 1.55 -2.70
N ILE A 78 -1.02 1.76 -1.41
CA ILE A 78 -0.78 3.09 -0.83
C ILE A 78 0.67 3.17 -0.37
N ILE A 79 1.35 4.27 -0.68
CA ILE A 79 2.68 4.58 -0.18
C ILE A 79 2.57 5.79 0.75
N VAL A 80 2.88 5.58 2.02
CA VAL A 80 3.07 6.63 3.01
C VAL A 80 4.56 6.95 3.06
N SER A 81 4.93 8.19 2.73
CA SER A 81 6.31 8.67 2.79
C SER A 81 6.41 9.81 3.80
N LEU A 82 7.33 9.64 4.74
CA LEU A 82 7.51 10.52 5.89
C LEU A 82 8.79 11.35 5.71
N PRO A 83 8.70 12.61 5.24
CA PRO A 83 9.82 13.55 5.28
C PRO A 83 10.27 13.88 6.69
N ASN A 84 9.34 13.89 7.66
CA ASN A 84 9.52 14.27 9.06
C ASN A 84 8.46 13.59 9.94
N PHE A 85 8.28 14.02 11.20
CA PHE A 85 7.22 13.52 12.06
C PHE A 85 5.83 13.96 11.54
N GLY A 86 5.24 13.09 10.71
CA GLY A 86 3.92 13.30 10.12
C GLY A 86 2.76 13.21 11.11
N PHE A 87 1.62 13.81 10.75
CA PHE A 87 0.37 13.70 11.51
C PHE A 87 -0.29 12.32 11.31
N GLU A 88 0.04 11.38 12.20
CA GLU A 88 -0.33 9.97 12.10
C GLU A 88 -1.84 9.74 12.06
N ILE A 89 -2.63 10.53 12.80
CA ILE A 89 -4.10 10.42 12.81
C ILE A 89 -4.66 10.82 11.43
N GLY A 90 -4.07 11.82 10.77
CA GLY A 90 -4.47 12.23 9.42
C GLY A 90 -4.22 11.12 8.39
N ILE A 91 -3.03 10.51 8.45
CA ILE A 91 -2.64 9.42 7.55
C ILE A 91 -3.60 8.23 7.69
N ILE A 92 -3.86 7.81 8.93
CA ILE A 92 -4.75 6.66 9.21
C ILE A 92 -6.19 6.95 8.79
N ASN A 93 -6.67 8.17 9.02
CA ASN A 93 -8.00 8.57 8.57
C ASN A 93 -8.08 8.58 7.03
N ALA A 94 -7.05 9.05 6.33
CA ALA A 94 -7.03 9.04 4.87
C ALA A 94 -7.14 7.61 4.32
N ILE A 95 -6.40 6.66 4.90
CA ILE A 95 -6.43 5.24 4.49
C ILE A 95 -7.76 4.59 4.86
N SER A 96 -8.16 4.69 6.13
CA SER A 96 -9.37 4.04 6.66
C SER A 96 -10.63 4.53 5.95
N LEU A 97 -10.76 5.86 5.78
CA LEU A 97 -11.94 6.45 5.15
C LEU A 97 -11.97 6.22 3.63
N ALA A 98 -10.86 5.86 2.98
CA ALA A 98 -10.86 5.54 1.56
C ALA A 98 -11.41 4.13 1.27
N GLU A 99 -11.30 3.21 2.23
CA GLU A 99 -11.81 1.83 2.16
C GLU A 99 -11.31 1.03 0.93
N LEU A 100 -10.09 1.33 0.47
CA LEU A 100 -9.48 0.66 -0.70
C LEU A 100 -9.10 -0.80 -0.44
N ASN A 101 -8.80 -1.13 0.82
CA ASN A 101 -8.34 -2.45 1.27
C ASN A 101 -7.08 -2.97 0.54
N VAL A 102 -6.24 -2.08 0.02
CA VAL A 102 -4.99 -2.39 -0.71
C VAL A 102 -3.78 -2.40 0.23
N PRO A 103 -2.64 -3.03 -0.17
CA PRO A 103 -1.42 -2.98 0.62
C PRO A 103 -0.92 -1.55 0.89
N VAL A 104 -0.24 -1.37 2.02
CA VAL A 104 0.36 -0.10 2.44
C VAL A 104 1.87 -0.26 2.63
N LEU A 105 2.67 0.62 2.06
CA LEU A 105 4.11 0.74 2.31
C LEU A 105 4.38 1.99 3.17
N VAL A 106 5.26 1.87 4.17
CA VAL A 106 5.69 3.02 4.98
C VAL A 106 7.19 3.28 4.83
N GLN A 107 7.51 4.41 4.20
CA GLN A 107 8.87 4.92 4.03
C GLN A 107 9.10 6.14 4.93
N ALA A 108 10.31 6.29 5.46
CA ALA A 108 10.72 7.45 6.23
C ALA A 108 12.14 7.89 5.88
N CYS A 109 12.36 9.20 5.86
CA CYS A 109 13.64 9.82 5.55
C CYS A 109 14.57 9.82 6.78
N ASP A 110 15.87 9.72 6.56
CA ASP A 110 16.88 9.83 7.63
C ASP A 110 17.10 11.28 8.05
N ASP A 111 17.41 11.49 9.32
CA ASP A 111 18.00 12.75 9.80
C ASP A 111 19.49 12.79 9.40
N GLU A 112 20.00 13.99 9.16
CA GLU A 112 21.44 14.21 9.02
C GLU A 112 22.03 14.58 10.39
N ASN A 113 23.10 13.89 10.80
CA ASN A 113 23.67 13.97 12.16
C ASN A 113 23.98 15.41 12.61
N ASP A 114 24.32 16.30 11.68
CA ASP A 114 24.72 17.69 11.92
C ASP A 114 23.59 18.70 11.66
N LYS A 115 22.40 18.25 11.21
CA LYS A 115 21.28 19.13 10.82
C LYS A 115 20.06 18.99 11.72
N VAL A 116 20.28 19.15 13.03
CA VAL A 116 19.24 19.05 14.07
C VAL A 116 18.52 20.37 14.39
N THR A 117 18.79 21.45 13.64
CA THR A 117 18.08 22.74 13.75
C THR A 117 16.61 22.59 13.38
N LEU A 118 15.73 23.46 13.89
CA LEU A 118 14.29 23.43 13.61
C LEU A 118 13.96 23.33 12.11
N ASP A 119 14.69 24.06 11.27
CA ASP A 119 14.44 24.10 9.82
C ASP A 119 14.87 22.85 9.06
N LYS A 120 15.69 21.98 9.68
CA LYS A 120 16.34 20.84 9.01
C LYS A 120 16.05 19.50 9.66
N ARG A 121 15.65 19.50 10.93
CA ARG A 121 15.26 18.30 11.68
C ARG A 121 14.06 17.64 11.01
N ARG A 122 14.10 16.32 10.88
CA ARG A 122 13.03 15.49 10.35
C ARG A 122 12.30 14.75 11.44
N ASP A 123 12.99 14.01 12.31
CA ASP A 123 12.35 13.15 13.32
C ASP A 123 11.38 12.12 12.68
N ALA A 124 11.66 11.74 11.43
CA ALA A 124 10.76 10.89 10.63
C ALA A 124 10.73 9.45 11.12
N PHE A 125 11.78 8.97 11.80
CA PHE A 125 11.77 7.63 12.38
C PHE A 125 10.74 7.51 13.49
N CYS A 126 10.68 8.48 14.41
CA CYS A 126 9.63 8.54 15.43
C CYS A 126 8.24 8.65 14.79
N GLY A 127 8.11 9.46 13.73
CA GLY A 127 6.89 9.53 12.91
C GLY A 127 6.49 8.16 12.34
N LYS A 128 7.45 7.40 11.80
CA LYS A 128 7.22 6.05 11.24
C LYS A 128 6.74 5.09 12.32
N LEU A 129 7.39 5.07 13.48
CA LEU A 129 6.94 4.25 14.62
C LEU A 129 5.50 4.60 15.02
N SER A 130 5.17 5.89 15.07
CA SER A 130 3.82 6.38 15.40
C SER A 130 2.77 5.93 14.36
N VAL A 131 3.06 6.11 13.07
CA VAL A 131 2.18 5.70 11.97
C VAL A 131 1.99 4.19 11.95
N CYS A 132 3.08 3.40 12.00
CA CYS A 132 3.03 1.94 12.00
C CYS A 132 2.29 1.38 13.21
N ASN A 133 2.48 1.99 14.39
CA ASN A 133 1.74 1.62 15.59
C ASN A 133 0.23 1.88 15.45
N ASN A 134 -0.18 2.97 14.81
CA ASN A 134 -1.59 3.19 14.52
C ASN A 134 -2.13 2.24 13.45
N LEU A 135 -1.38 1.97 12.37
CA LEU A 135 -1.78 1.00 11.34
C LEU A 135 -2.07 -0.37 11.98
N TYR A 136 -1.19 -0.80 12.90
CA TYR A 136 -1.38 -2.00 13.70
C TYR A 136 -2.65 -1.97 14.54
N GLN A 137 -2.89 -0.89 15.31
CA GLN A 137 -4.09 -0.75 16.15
C GLN A 137 -5.40 -0.73 15.34
N TYR A 138 -5.38 -0.20 14.13
CA TYR A 138 -6.53 -0.16 13.22
C TYR A 138 -6.67 -1.44 12.38
N ASN A 139 -5.81 -2.44 12.61
CA ASN A 139 -5.77 -3.69 11.85
C ASN A 139 -5.62 -3.46 10.33
N ILE A 140 -4.79 -2.48 9.96
CA ILE A 140 -4.41 -2.18 8.58
C ILE A 140 -3.07 -2.83 8.31
N PRO A 141 -2.99 -3.89 7.47
CA PRO A 141 -1.73 -4.52 7.13
C PRO A 141 -0.83 -3.55 6.36
N PHE A 142 0.45 -3.52 6.74
CA PHE A 142 1.45 -2.70 6.08
C PHE A 142 2.76 -3.47 5.95
N THR A 143 3.64 -2.95 5.10
CA THR A 143 5.02 -3.40 4.97
C THR A 143 5.95 -2.20 5.11
N ASP A 144 7.15 -2.46 5.63
CA ASP A 144 8.19 -1.46 5.79
C ASP A 144 9.20 -1.55 4.65
N THR A 145 9.98 -0.48 4.53
CA THR A 145 11.18 -0.41 3.69
C THR A 145 12.33 -1.26 4.22
N THR A 146 13.33 -1.52 3.38
CA THR A 146 14.54 -2.30 3.72
C THR A 146 15.25 -1.81 4.99
N PHE A 147 15.35 -0.48 5.17
CA PHE A 147 15.86 0.13 6.40
C PHE A 147 14.75 0.90 7.12
N HIS A 148 14.95 1.12 8.43
CA HIS A 148 14.07 1.93 9.25
C HIS A 148 13.87 3.33 8.67
N THR A 149 14.97 3.96 8.27
CA THR A 149 15.02 5.22 7.54
C THR A 149 16.13 5.16 6.49
N TYR A 150 15.98 5.95 5.43
CA TYR A 150 17.04 6.29 4.47
C TYR A 150 16.67 7.53 3.68
N SER A 151 17.66 8.21 3.11
CA SER A 151 17.44 9.35 2.23
C SER A 151 16.54 8.99 1.05
N ILE A 152 15.53 9.84 0.78
CA ILE A 152 14.62 9.67 -0.36
C ILE A 152 15.36 9.60 -1.71
N HIS A 153 16.60 10.10 -1.77
CA HIS A 153 17.47 10.08 -2.94
C HIS A 153 18.27 8.78 -3.10
N SER A 154 18.14 7.85 -2.16
CA SER A 154 18.83 6.56 -2.18
C SER A 154 18.32 5.65 -3.29
N GLU A 155 19.22 4.91 -3.93
CA GLU A 155 18.86 3.83 -4.86
C GLU A 155 18.03 2.72 -4.19
N THR A 156 18.12 2.57 -2.86
CA THR A 156 17.29 1.65 -2.08
C THR A 156 15.79 1.93 -2.26
N LEU A 157 15.39 3.19 -2.48
CA LEU A 157 14.00 3.55 -2.76
C LEU A 157 13.47 2.79 -3.97
N LYS A 158 14.25 2.70 -5.05
CA LYS A 158 13.82 2.02 -6.28
C LYS A 158 13.59 0.53 -6.05
N GLN A 159 14.44 -0.09 -5.22
CA GLN A 159 14.35 -1.50 -4.87
C GLN A 159 13.12 -1.80 -4.01
N ASP A 160 12.87 -0.96 -2.99
CA ASP A 160 11.68 -1.10 -2.13
C ASP A 160 10.38 -0.85 -2.91
N LEU A 161 10.38 0.09 -3.86
CA LEU A 161 9.23 0.32 -4.73
C LEU A 161 8.94 -0.89 -5.65
N ASP A 162 9.97 -1.54 -6.19
CA ASP A 162 9.80 -2.77 -7.00
C ASP A 162 9.32 -3.95 -6.15
N TYR A 163 9.88 -4.11 -4.95
CA TYR A 163 9.41 -5.10 -4.01
C TYR A 163 7.94 -4.88 -3.66
N PHE A 164 7.57 -3.64 -3.31
CA PHE A 164 6.19 -3.29 -2.97
C PHE A 164 5.23 -3.45 -4.15
N ALA A 165 5.67 -3.14 -5.37
CA ALA A 165 4.91 -3.46 -6.58
C ALA A 165 4.63 -4.98 -6.69
N GLY A 166 5.62 -5.81 -6.40
CA GLY A 166 5.46 -7.27 -6.30
C GLY A 166 4.43 -7.69 -5.25
N VAL A 167 4.51 -7.12 -4.05
CA VAL A 167 3.53 -7.32 -2.96
C VAL A 167 2.12 -6.96 -3.43
N CYS A 168 1.95 -5.80 -4.06
CA CYS A 168 0.66 -5.36 -4.59
C CYS A 168 0.10 -6.33 -5.62
N ARG A 169 0.93 -6.84 -6.55
CA ARG A 169 0.50 -7.83 -7.55
C ARG A 169 -0.01 -9.12 -6.90
N VAL A 170 0.74 -9.65 -5.93
CA VAL A 170 0.39 -10.89 -5.25
C VAL A 170 -0.88 -10.71 -4.42
N VAL A 171 -0.92 -9.71 -3.54
CA VAL A 171 -2.07 -9.48 -2.65
C VAL A 171 -3.33 -9.16 -3.44
N ASN A 172 -3.25 -8.31 -4.46
CA ASN A 172 -4.41 -7.97 -5.29
C ASN A 172 -4.90 -9.14 -6.14
N GLY A 173 -4.00 -10.01 -6.60
CA GLY A 173 -4.35 -11.23 -7.32
C GLY A 173 -5.00 -12.29 -6.42
N LEU A 174 -4.49 -12.46 -5.20
CA LEU A 174 -4.94 -13.51 -4.28
C LEU A 174 -6.20 -13.12 -3.50
N ARG A 175 -6.35 -11.87 -3.03
CA ARG A 175 -7.49 -11.45 -2.16
C ARG A 175 -8.87 -11.54 -2.82
N LYS A 176 -8.93 -11.82 -4.13
CA LYS A 176 -10.17 -12.04 -4.90
C LYS A 176 -10.09 -13.33 -5.74
N ALA A 177 -9.16 -14.22 -5.43
CA ALA A 177 -8.93 -15.43 -6.23
C ALA A 177 -10.14 -16.37 -6.14
N ARG A 178 -10.39 -17.07 -7.25
CA ARG A 178 -11.36 -18.16 -7.33
C ARG A 178 -10.60 -19.43 -7.66
N ILE A 179 -10.65 -20.42 -6.77
CA ILE A 179 -9.92 -21.67 -6.89
C ILE A 179 -10.91 -22.78 -7.22
N GLY A 180 -10.79 -23.37 -8.41
CA GLY A 180 -11.54 -24.57 -8.77
C GLY A 180 -10.96 -25.80 -8.07
N ALA A 181 -11.75 -26.47 -7.24
CA ALA A 181 -11.35 -27.71 -6.57
C ALA A 181 -12.02 -28.91 -7.26
N ILE A 182 -11.22 -29.70 -7.97
CA ILE A 182 -11.72 -30.82 -8.77
C ILE A 182 -11.65 -32.10 -7.95
N GLY A 183 -12.81 -32.65 -7.60
CA GLY A 183 -12.91 -33.87 -6.79
C GLY A 183 -12.40 -33.69 -5.35
N ALA A 184 -12.22 -34.81 -4.66
CA ALA A 184 -11.74 -34.83 -3.28
C ALA A 184 -10.21 -34.92 -3.20
N ARG A 185 -9.63 -34.38 -2.12
CA ARG A 185 -8.21 -34.58 -1.81
C ARG A 185 -7.87 -36.08 -1.65
N PRO A 186 -6.62 -36.50 -1.88
CA PRO A 186 -6.18 -37.85 -1.56
C PRO A 186 -6.40 -38.22 -0.09
N ALA A 187 -7.00 -39.39 0.18
CA ALA A 187 -7.42 -39.79 1.52
C ALA A 187 -6.26 -39.81 2.53
N GLY A 188 -5.10 -40.34 2.12
CA GLY A 188 -3.90 -40.47 2.95
C GLY A 188 -3.14 -39.16 3.21
N PHE A 189 -3.48 -38.06 2.53
CA PHE A 189 -2.74 -36.80 2.62
C PHE A 189 -3.52 -35.76 3.43
N GLN A 190 -3.34 -35.76 4.75
CA GLN A 190 -3.94 -34.76 5.62
C GLN A 190 -3.33 -33.37 5.44
N THR A 191 -2.10 -33.28 4.93
CA THR A 191 -1.42 -32.01 4.59
C THR A 191 -2.11 -31.24 3.46
N CYS A 192 -2.96 -31.90 2.66
CA CYS A 192 -3.78 -31.26 1.64
C CYS A 192 -5.11 -30.72 2.17
N ARG A 193 -5.38 -30.82 3.48
CA ARG A 193 -6.58 -30.19 4.07
C ARG A 193 -6.45 -28.68 4.02
N ALA A 194 -7.51 -28.02 3.57
CA ALA A 194 -7.69 -26.57 3.67
C ALA A 194 -9.06 -26.27 4.28
N SER A 195 -9.19 -25.10 4.92
CA SER A 195 -10.47 -24.62 5.42
C SER A 195 -11.03 -23.60 4.42
N GLU A 196 -12.08 -23.98 3.69
CA GLU A 196 -12.79 -23.06 2.80
C GLU A 196 -13.31 -21.82 3.54
N LYS A 197 -13.68 -21.97 4.82
CA LYS A 197 -14.08 -20.85 5.69
C LYS A 197 -12.95 -19.83 5.89
N ILE A 198 -11.72 -20.30 6.11
CA ILE A 198 -10.57 -19.41 6.27
C ILE A 198 -10.22 -18.73 4.94
N LEU A 199 -10.25 -19.49 3.83
CA LEU A 199 -10.04 -18.93 2.49
C LEU A 199 -11.09 -17.86 2.16
N GLN A 200 -12.36 -18.12 2.46
CA GLN A 200 -13.44 -17.15 2.24
C GLN A 200 -13.27 -15.90 3.11
N ALA A 201 -12.85 -16.04 4.36
CA ALA A 201 -12.57 -14.91 5.25
C ALA A 201 -11.42 -14.01 4.74
N THR A 202 -10.51 -14.54 3.92
CA THR A 202 -9.44 -13.76 3.25
C THR A 202 -9.79 -13.31 1.84
N GLY A 203 -11.05 -13.49 1.42
CA GLY A 203 -11.56 -13.09 0.10
C GLY A 203 -11.34 -14.11 -1.02
N ILE A 204 -10.77 -15.27 -0.72
CA ILE A 204 -10.57 -16.38 -1.67
C ILE A 204 -11.82 -17.26 -1.71
N THR A 205 -12.38 -17.47 -2.89
CA THR A 205 -13.52 -18.37 -3.07
C THR A 205 -13.05 -19.73 -3.60
N VAL A 206 -13.40 -20.81 -2.92
CA VAL A 206 -13.24 -22.17 -3.45
C VAL A 206 -14.53 -22.56 -4.17
N VAL A 207 -14.39 -23.09 -5.38
CA VAL A 207 -15.49 -23.57 -6.21
C VAL A 207 -15.28 -25.06 -6.41
N PRO A 208 -15.98 -25.93 -5.66
CA PRO A 208 -15.90 -27.36 -5.89
C PRO A 208 -16.55 -27.72 -7.23
N VAL A 209 -15.91 -28.63 -7.97
CA VAL A 209 -16.40 -29.17 -9.24
C VAL A 209 -16.26 -30.69 -9.20
N ASP A 210 -17.33 -31.39 -9.54
CA ASP A 210 -17.29 -32.84 -9.64
C ASP A 210 -16.53 -33.28 -10.88
N LEU A 211 -15.70 -34.32 -10.75
CA LEU A 211 -14.89 -34.81 -11.86
C LEU A 211 -15.77 -35.31 -13.02
N SER A 212 -16.96 -35.85 -12.74
CA SER A 212 -17.90 -36.32 -13.77
C SER A 212 -18.39 -35.19 -14.68
N GLU A 213 -18.57 -33.97 -14.17
CA GLU A 213 -18.94 -32.81 -14.99
C GLU A 213 -17.84 -32.46 -16.00
N ILE A 214 -16.58 -32.50 -15.55
CA ILE A 214 -15.41 -32.24 -16.39
C ILE A 214 -15.25 -33.33 -17.44
N LEU A 215 -15.38 -34.60 -17.05
CA LEU A 215 -15.30 -35.73 -18.00
C LEU A 215 -16.43 -35.65 -19.04
N GLY A 216 -17.66 -35.32 -18.62
CA GLY A 216 -18.80 -35.15 -19.51
C GLY A 216 -18.66 -33.97 -20.49
N ALA A 217 -17.97 -32.90 -20.08
CA ALA A 217 -17.61 -31.80 -20.98
C ALA A 217 -16.47 -32.18 -21.94
N ALA A 218 -15.42 -32.83 -21.43
CA ALA A 218 -14.26 -33.23 -22.22
C ALA A 218 -14.62 -34.24 -23.33
N GLY A 219 -15.51 -35.20 -23.06
CA GLY A 219 -15.96 -36.17 -24.05
C GLY A 219 -16.79 -35.59 -25.21
N LYS A 220 -17.11 -34.29 -25.19
CA LYS A 220 -17.78 -33.56 -26.27
C LYS A 220 -16.82 -32.73 -27.13
N ILE A 221 -15.53 -32.74 -26.79
CA ILE A 221 -14.47 -32.02 -27.52
C ILE A 221 -13.78 -33.06 -28.41
N ASP A 222 -13.77 -32.82 -29.72
CA ASP A 222 -13.08 -33.64 -30.74
C ASP A 222 -11.55 -33.52 -30.65
#